data_AF-A0A964M900-F1
#
_entry.id   AF-A0A964M900-F1
#
_cell.length_a   1.000
_cell.length_b   1.000
_cell.length_c   1.000
_cell.angle_alpha   90.00
_cell.angle_beta   90.00
_cell.angle_gamma   90.00
#
_symmetry.space_group_name_H-M   'P 1'
#
loop_
_entity.id
_entity.type
_entity.pdbx_description
1 polymer ?
#
loop_
_entity_poly.entity_id
_entity_poly.type
_entity_poly.pdbx_seq_one_letter_code
_entity_poly.pdbx_strand_id
1 'polypeptide(L)'
;MLFEYLDKFLINGVTEEELEVIEGQKYKEVTEKLGITDPFWAEKLTKALVYMEIAKINLEAEGMKEKYEIYKEEFEKSLQQISFTIPVMRG
;
A
#
# COMPACT_ATOMS: atom_id res chain seq x y z
N MET A 1 -12.05 0.83 8.97
CA MET A 1 -11.32 0.93 7.69
C MET A 1 -11.44 2.33 7.12
N LEU A 2 -10.32 2.89 6.70
CA LEU A 2 -10.14 4.24 6.15
C LEU A 2 -10.37 4.28 4.64
N PHE A 3 -10.09 3.17 3.95
CA PHE A 3 -10.08 3.12 2.49
C PHE A 3 -10.87 1.96 1.89
N GLU A 4 -11.35 2.15 0.66
CA GLU A 4 -11.98 1.07 -0.11
C GLU A 4 -10.97 0.24 -0.92
N TYR A 5 -11.04 -1.08 -0.74
CA TYR A 5 -10.21 -2.07 -1.42
C TYR A 5 -11.00 -2.79 -2.52
N LEU A 6 -10.57 -2.58 -3.77
CA LEU A 6 -11.22 -3.12 -4.95
C LEU A 6 -10.75 -4.54 -5.31
N ASP A 7 -9.52 -4.93 -4.92
CA ASP A 7 -8.99 -6.25 -5.23
C ASP A 7 -9.51 -7.27 -4.20
N LYS A 8 -10.76 -7.69 -4.41
CA LYS A 8 -11.49 -8.68 -3.60
C LYS A 8 -10.82 -10.05 -3.55
N PHE A 9 -9.90 -10.34 -4.46
CA PHE A 9 -9.17 -11.58 -4.52
C PHE A 9 -8.09 -11.63 -3.43
N LEU A 10 -7.36 -10.53 -3.24
CA LEU A 10 -6.37 -10.39 -2.18
C LEU A 10 -6.99 -10.39 -0.79
N ILE A 11 -8.09 -9.65 -0.60
CA ILE A 11 -8.73 -9.54 0.71
C ILE A 11 -9.66 -10.72 1.03
N ASN A 12 -9.85 -11.69 0.10
CA ASN A 12 -10.81 -12.80 0.27
C ASN A 12 -10.50 -13.72 1.45
N GLY A 13 -9.24 -13.76 1.90
CA GLY A 13 -8.77 -14.57 3.02
C GLY A 13 -8.36 -13.77 4.26
N VAL A 14 -8.62 -12.47 4.29
CA VAL A 14 -8.22 -11.58 5.39
C VAL A 14 -9.47 -11.10 6.09
N THR A 15 -9.51 -11.22 7.42
CA THR A 15 -10.62 -10.68 8.21
C THR A 15 -10.58 -9.15 8.20
N GLU A 16 -11.74 -8.53 8.40
CA GLU A 16 -11.84 -7.07 8.43
C GLU A 16 -10.95 -6.44 9.51
N GLU A 17 -10.84 -7.09 10.68
CA GLU A 17 -9.94 -6.68 11.77
C GLU A 17 -8.47 -6.71 11.35
N GLU A 18 -8.01 -7.79 10.70
CA GLU A 18 -6.63 -7.88 10.21
C GLU A 18 -6.36 -6.81 9.14
N LEU A 19 -7.33 -6.58 8.26
CA LEU A 19 -7.22 -5.55 7.22
C LEU A 19 -7.07 -4.16 7.85
N GLU A 20 -7.87 -3.84 8.88
CA GLU A 20 -7.82 -2.56 9.57
C GLU A 20 -6.51 -2.36 10.34
N VAL A 21 -5.98 -3.42 10.97
CA VAL A 21 -4.68 -3.37 11.65
C VAL A 21 -3.56 -3.10 10.64
N ILE A 22 -3.54 -3.84 9.52
CA ILE A 22 -2.53 -3.66 8.47
C ILE A 22 -2.66 -2.25 7.87
N GLU A 23 -3.87 -1.82 7.52
CA GLU A 23 -4.16 -0.48 6.99
C GLU A 23 -3.64 0.62 7.91
N GLY A 24 -3.98 0.56 9.21
CA GLY A 24 -3.54 1.56 10.18
C GLY A 24 -2.02 1.63 10.32
N GLN A 25 -1.34 0.48 10.28
CA GLN A 25 0.13 0.42 10.30
C GLN A 25 0.74 1.01 9.02
N LYS A 26 0.20 0.68 7.85
CA LYS A 26 0.71 1.18 6.56
C LYS A 26 0.41 2.65 6.36
N TYR A 27 -0.74 3.13 6.80
CA TYR A 27 -1.09 4.54 6.75
C TYR A 27 -0.12 5.38 7.59
N LYS A 28 0.20 4.93 8.81
CA LYS A 28 1.23 5.56 9.65
C LYS A 28 2.61 5.52 8.99
N GLU A 29 2.98 4.41 8.36
CA GLU A 29 4.24 4.33 7.61
C GLU A 29 4.31 5.35 6.47
N VAL A 30 3.23 5.52 5.70
CA VAL A 30 3.18 6.50 4.60
C VAL A 30 3.18 7.94 5.11
N THR A 31 2.39 8.24 6.14
CA THR A 31 2.24 9.62 6.64
C THR A 31 3.40 10.04 7.54
N GLU A 32 3.84 9.19 8.46
CA GLU A 32 4.87 9.52 9.47
C GLU A 32 6.29 9.19 9.00
N LYS A 33 6.51 8.04 8.34
CA LYS A 33 7.88 7.65 7.91
C LYS A 33 8.23 8.21 6.54
N LEU A 34 7.32 8.13 5.57
CA LEU A 34 7.55 8.67 4.23
C LEU A 34 7.24 10.18 4.16
N GLY A 35 6.56 10.74 5.16
CA GLY A 35 6.22 12.16 5.23
C GLY A 35 5.20 12.58 4.18
N ILE A 36 4.39 11.65 3.67
CA ILE A 36 3.45 11.90 2.58
C ILE A 36 2.12 12.32 3.20
N THR A 37 1.91 13.64 3.19
CA THR A 37 0.69 14.27 3.75
C THR A 37 -0.39 14.53 2.71
N ASP A 38 -0.04 14.41 1.42
CA ASP A 38 -1.03 14.56 0.35
C ASP A 38 -2.03 13.40 0.41
N PRO A 39 -3.34 13.66 0.56
CA PRO A 39 -4.32 12.61 0.83
C PRO A 39 -4.48 11.64 -0.34
N PHE A 40 -4.30 12.10 -1.58
CA PHE A 40 -4.37 11.23 -2.75
C PHE A 40 -3.20 10.25 -2.77
N TRP A 41 -1.98 10.74 -2.54
CA TRP A 41 -0.80 9.88 -2.48
C TRP A 41 -0.77 9.00 -1.23
N ALA A 42 -1.21 9.53 -0.08
CA ALA A 42 -1.29 8.79 1.17
C ALA A 42 -2.22 7.58 1.03
N GLU A 43 -3.42 7.78 0.46
CA GLU A 43 -4.34 6.70 0.16
C GLU A 43 -3.72 5.69 -0.80
N LYS A 44 -3.21 6.16 -1.94
CA LYS A 44 -2.70 5.27 -3.01
C LYS A 44 -1.57 4.38 -2.53
N LEU A 45 -0.61 4.95 -1.81
CA LEU A 45 0.53 4.20 -1.26
C LEU A 45 0.12 3.26 -0.13
N THR A 46 -0.81 3.70 0.73
CA THR A 46 -1.33 2.84 1.80
C THR A 46 -2.00 1.60 1.22
N LYS A 47 -2.88 1.77 0.22
CA LYS A 47 -3.53 0.66 -0.47
C LYS A 47 -2.52 -0.30 -1.09
N ALA A 48 -1.51 0.21 -1.79
CA ALA A 48 -0.47 -0.61 -2.40
C ALA A 48 0.32 -1.41 -1.34
N LEU A 49 0.72 -0.78 -0.23
CA LEU A 49 1.42 -1.46 0.86
C LEU A 49 0.56 -2.52 1.55
N VAL A 50 -0.73 -2.26 1.72
CA VAL A 50 -1.67 -3.23 2.28
C VAL A 50 -1.80 -4.44 1.37
N TYR A 51 -2.00 -4.24 0.06
CA TYR A 51 -2.04 -5.35 -0.90
C TYR A 51 -0.72 -6.13 -0.92
N MET A 52 0.42 -5.45 -0.86
CA MET A 52 1.73 -6.09 -0.76
C MET A 52 1.86 -6.92 0.51
N GLU A 53 1.43 -6.42 1.67
CA GLU A 53 1.53 -7.17 2.92
C GLU A 53 0.62 -8.40 2.90
N ILE A 54 -0.60 -8.28 2.39
CA ILE A 54 -1.52 -9.41 2.25
C ILE A 54 -0.97 -10.45 1.25
N ALA A 55 -0.44 -10.00 0.11
CA ALA A 55 0.20 -10.88 -0.85
C ALA A 55 1.44 -11.57 -0.25
N LYS A 56 2.18 -10.85 0.60
CA LYS A 56 3.36 -11.36 1.30
C LYS A 56 3.00 -12.45 2.31
N ILE A 57 1.93 -12.24 3.07
CA ILE A 57 1.40 -13.25 4.02
C ILE A 57 0.97 -14.52 3.27
N ASN A 58 0.42 -14.36 2.07
CA ASN A 58 -0.08 -15.46 1.25
C ASN A 58 0.88 -15.86 0.11
N LEU A 59 2.20 -15.64 0.24
CA LEU A 59 3.17 -15.92 -0.83
C LEU A 59 3.18 -17.37 -1.32
N GLU A 60 2.78 -18.30 -0.45
CA GLU A 60 2.67 -19.73 -0.76
C GLU A 60 1.47 -20.06 -1.64
N ALA A 61 0.49 -19.14 -1.76
CA ALA A 61 -0.65 -19.30 -2.64
C ALA A 61 -0.30 -18.94 -4.09
N GLU A 62 -0.84 -19.72 -5.02
CA GLU A 62 -0.60 -19.54 -6.45
C GLU A 62 -1.05 -18.15 -6.92
N GLY A 63 -0.18 -17.44 -7.64
CA GLY A 63 -0.44 -16.08 -8.16
C GLY A 63 -0.20 -14.94 -7.17
N MET A 64 -0.01 -15.19 -5.87
CA MET A 64 0.24 -14.12 -4.88
C MET A 64 1.61 -13.47 -5.03
N LYS A 65 2.63 -14.24 -5.46
CA LYS A 65 3.94 -13.69 -5.79
C LYS A 65 3.88 -12.67 -6.94
N GLU A 66 3.16 -13.01 -8.00
CA GLU A 66 2.98 -12.11 -9.16
C GLU A 66 2.20 -10.85 -8.75
N LYS A 67 1.12 -11.01 -7.97
CA LYS A 67 0.38 -9.88 -7.39
C LYS A 67 1.28 -8.98 -6.54
N TYR A 68 2.09 -9.57 -5.65
CA TYR A 68 3.05 -8.81 -4.84
C TYR A 68 3.99 -7.98 -5.71
N GLU A 69 4.57 -8.58 -6.77
CA GLU A 69 5.47 -7.88 -7.69
C GLU A 69 4.77 -6.74 -8.43
N ILE A 70 3.52 -6.93 -8.87
CA ILE A 70 2.70 -5.88 -9.51
C ILE A 70 2.48 -4.70 -8.55
N TYR A 71 2.02 -4.95 -7.32
CA TYR A 71 1.76 -3.86 -6.36
C TYR A 71 3.02 -3.19 -5.87
N LYS A 72 4.13 -3.94 -5.79
CA LYS A 72 5.44 -3.37 -5.52
C LYS A 72 5.85 -2.39 -6.62
N GLU A 73 5.71 -2.78 -7.88
CA GLU A 73 6.01 -1.89 -9.00
C GLU A 73 5.12 -0.64 -9.01
N GLU A 74 3.83 -0.80 -8.73
CA GLU A 74 2.88 0.32 -8.59
C GLU A 74 3.27 1.28 -7.45
N PHE A 75 3.71 0.74 -6.32
CA PHE A 75 4.20 1.52 -5.19
C PHE A 75 5.46 2.31 -5.56
N GLU A 76 6.45 1.65 -6.18
CA GLU A 76 7.69 2.28 -6.63
C GLU A 76 7.44 3.37 -7.68
N LYS A 77 6.57 3.12 -8.67
CA LYS A 77 6.15 4.12 -9.65
C LYS A 77 5.44 5.31 -9.00
N SER A 78 4.58 5.05 -8.02
CA SER A 78 3.89 6.11 -7.28
C SER A 78 4.87 6.98 -6.49
N LEU A 79 5.86 6.38 -5.82
CA LEU A 79 6.94 7.13 -5.15
C LEU A 79 7.78 7.98 -6.11
N GLN A 80 8.11 7.45 -7.29
CA GLN A 80 8.81 8.23 -8.31
C GLN A 80 7.99 9.43 -8.79
N GLN A 81 6.69 9.25 -9.01
CA GLN A 81 5.79 10.34 -9.40
C GLN A 81 5.68 11.41 -8.31
N ILE A 82 5.61 11.00 -7.03
CA ILE A 82 5.60 11.94 -5.91
C ILE A 82 6.89 12.75 -5.86
N SER A 83 8.03 12.09 -6.05
CA SER A 83 9.36 12.75 -6.08
C SER A 83 9.48 13.76 -7.23
N PHE A 84 8.72 13.57 -8.31
CA PHE A 84 8.64 14.49 -9.45
C PHE A 84 7.61 15.61 -9.27
N THR A 85 6.55 15.35 -8.50
CA THR A 85 5.38 16.25 -8.36
C THR A 85 5.52 17.18 -7.15
N ILE A 86 6.14 16.70 -6.08
CA ILE A 86 6.44 17.48 -4.88
C ILE A 86 7.96 17.67 -4.87
N PRO A 87 8.48 18.88 -5.11
CA PRO A 87 9.90 19.12 -4.87
C PRO A 87 10.12 18.88 -3.38
N VAL A 88 10.75 17.76 -3.06
CA VAL A 88 11.23 17.48 -1.72
C VAL A 88 12.16 18.65 -1.40
N MET A 89 11.73 19.57 -0.54
CA MET A 89 12.61 20.62 -0.02
C MET A 89 13.69 19.89 0.77
N ARG A 90 14.80 19.58 0.10
CA ARG A 90 16.06 19.24 0.75
C ARG A 90 16.49 20.52 1.49
N GLY A 91 16.17 20.56 2.78
CA GLY A 91 16.82 21.46 3.74
C GLY A 91 18.29 21.09 3.91
#